data_AF-F3MGF9-F1
#
_entry.id   AF-F3MGF9-F1
#
_cell.length_a   1.000
_cell.length_b   1.000
_cell.length_c   1.000
_cell.angle_alpha   90.00
_cell.angle_beta   90.00
_cell.angle_gamma   90.00
#
_symmetry.space_group_name_H-M   'P 1'
#
loop_
_entity.id
_entity.type
_entity.pdbx_description
1 polymer ?
#
loop_
_entity_poly.entity_id
_entity_poly.type
_entity_poly.pdbx_seq_one_letter_code
_entity_poly.pdbx_strand_id
1 'polypeptide(L)'
;MDQTLETLLGEMKQEIDKWMAYISDKNAEDIVKRTSLQIGIHDYALLEYDKGRVSMADHDLDLLMPIDRGTPGEPLTEEHVREHIVPELSTYMQHKLDEMPSSLIDYQFTFNGKFRVREGDLNLCILTYADETKKKQLRERIATYIANKLEAGTYPTKPLETFFLSRHILDEGLFPDADPAWIIAVIERVQQLNKGNQHLAEHRAYLIKALRNWAEQHWLPRYFDNIGTQWQPEYKKKFDIHMENTEQGPIELLIYAA
;
A
#
# COMPACT_ATOMS: atom_id res chain seq x y z
N MET A 1 17.08 -17.85 27.29
CA MET A 1 16.75 -16.81 26.29
C MET A 1 16.08 -17.42 25.08
N ASP A 2 16.60 -18.52 24.50
CA ASP A 2 16.01 -19.18 23.30
C ASP A 2 14.52 -19.56 23.42
N GLN A 3 14.10 -20.24 24.48
CA GLN A 3 12.70 -20.69 24.60
C GLN A 3 11.68 -19.54 24.64
N THR A 4 12.07 -18.36 25.13
CA THR A 4 11.18 -17.20 25.22
C THR A 4 11.00 -16.54 23.84
N LEU A 5 12.07 -16.50 23.05
CA LEU A 5 12.04 -15.97 21.68
C LEU A 5 11.29 -16.90 20.72
N GLU A 6 11.53 -18.22 20.81
CA GLU A 6 10.79 -19.21 20.03
C GLU A 6 9.28 -19.16 20.32
N THR A 7 8.90 -19.03 21.60
CA THR A 7 7.49 -18.88 21.99
C THR A 7 6.88 -17.62 21.40
N LEU A 8 7.57 -16.48 21.49
CA LEU A 8 7.10 -15.22 20.91
C LEU A 8 6.96 -15.27 19.38
N LEU A 9 7.93 -15.87 18.69
CA LEU A 9 7.84 -16.09 17.25
C LEU A 9 6.67 -17.00 16.89
N GLY A 10 6.40 -18.01 17.72
CA GLY A 10 5.21 -18.86 17.59
C GLY A 10 3.92 -18.06 17.68
N GLU A 11 3.79 -17.17 18.66
CA GLU A 11 2.63 -16.27 18.80
C GLU A 11 2.46 -15.35 17.59
N MET A 12 3.56 -14.76 17.10
CA MET A 12 3.54 -13.92 15.89
C MET A 12 3.10 -14.68 14.64
N LYS A 13 3.64 -15.90 14.43
CA LYS A 13 3.25 -16.78 13.33
C LYS A 13 1.77 -17.19 13.45
N GLN A 14 1.28 -17.42 14.66
CA GLN A 14 -0.13 -17.73 14.90
C GLN A 14 -1.06 -16.54 14.57
N GLU A 15 -0.68 -15.31 14.90
CA GLU A 15 -1.47 -14.13 14.52
C GLU A 15 -1.47 -13.91 13.01
N ILE A 16 -0.35 -14.18 12.32
CA ILE A 16 -0.30 -14.22 10.86
C ILE A 16 -1.29 -15.26 10.32
N ASP A 17 -1.29 -16.48 10.86
CA ASP A 17 -2.23 -17.54 10.43
C ASP A 17 -3.70 -17.15 10.61
N LYS A 18 -4.04 -16.50 11.74
CA LYS A 18 -5.39 -16.00 11.99
C LYS A 18 -5.81 -14.92 10.99
N TRP A 19 -4.91 -13.97 10.71
CA TRP A 19 -5.16 -12.93 9.72
C TRP A 19 -5.32 -13.52 8.30
N MET A 20 -4.46 -14.46 7.92
CA MET A 20 -4.54 -15.18 6.64
C MET A 20 -5.88 -15.91 6.49
N ALA A 21 -6.34 -16.60 7.53
CA ALA A 21 -7.64 -17.27 7.53
C ALA A 21 -8.80 -16.26 7.42
N TYR A 22 -8.71 -15.12 8.10
CA TYR A 22 -9.71 -14.07 8.04
C TYR A 22 -9.86 -13.47 6.64
N ILE A 23 -8.75 -13.14 5.98
CA ILE A 23 -8.81 -12.56 4.62
C ILE A 23 -9.25 -13.60 3.57
N SER A 24 -8.96 -14.88 3.80
CA SER A 24 -9.34 -15.97 2.90
C SER A 24 -10.83 -16.28 2.88
N ASP A 25 -11.58 -15.90 3.92
CA ASP A 25 -13.04 -16.08 4.00
C ASP A 25 -13.80 -15.16 3.02
N LYS A 26 -13.16 -14.07 2.56
CA LYS A 26 -13.74 -13.18 1.57
C LYS A 26 -13.72 -13.84 0.19
N ASN A 27 -14.83 -13.75 -0.54
CA ASN A 27 -14.92 -14.26 -1.91
C ASN A 27 -14.10 -13.36 -2.87
N ALA A 28 -12.79 -13.61 -2.89
CA ALA A 28 -11.84 -12.75 -3.55
C ALA A 28 -12.04 -12.70 -5.07
N GLU A 29 -12.40 -13.84 -5.65
CA GLU A 29 -12.66 -13.94 -7.09
C GLU A 29 -13.80 -13.03 -7.54
N ASP A 30 -14.89 -12.97 -6.80
CA ASP A 30 -16.03 -12.14 -7.17
C ASP A 30 -15.74 -10.65 -6.98
N ILE A 31 -14.92 -10.31 -5.99
CA ILE A 31 -14.46 -8.94 -5.77
C ILE A 31 -13.60 -8.47 -6.95
N VAL A 32 -12.56 -9.23 -7.34
CA VAL A 32 -11.66 -8.83 -8.43
C VAL A 32 -12.36 -8.84 -9.81
N LYS A 33 -13.46 -9.58 -9.97
CA LYS A 33 -14.28 -9.57 -11.20
C LYS A 33 -15.09 -8.28 -11.39
N ARG A 34 -15.24 -7.43 -10.36
CA ARG A 34 -16.01 -6.17 -10.44
C ARG A 34 -15.42 -5.16 -11.42
N THR A 35 -14.12 -5.23 -11.68
CA THR A 35 -13.41 -4.36 -12.62
C THR A 35 -12.12 -5.04 -13.11
N SER A 36 -11.77 -4.84 -14.38
CA SER A 36 -10.50 -5.35 -14.92
C SER A 36 -9.27 -4.69 -14.28
N LEU A 37 -9.45 -3.52 -13.64
CA LEU A 37 -8.38 -2.76 -13.00
C LEU A 37 -8.01 -3.30 -11.61
N GLN A 38 -8.67 -4.35 -11.13
CA GLN A 38 -8.36 -4.99 -9.86
C GLN A 38 -7.76 -6.38 -10.12
N ILE A 39 -6.59 -6.66 -9.53
CA ILE A 39 -5.90 -7.96 -9.67
C ILE A 39 -5.62 -8.64 -8.33
N GLY A 40 -5.85 -7.93 -7.22
CA GLY A 40 -5.95 -8.48 -5.87
C GLY A 40 -6.77 -7.56 -4.95
N ILE A 41 -6.77 -7.86 -3.66
CA ILE A 41 -7.57 -7.16 -2.66
C ILE A 41 -6.69 -6.52 -1.59
N HIS A 42 -5.70 -7.26 -1.11
CA HIS A 42 -4.83 -6.86 -0.02
C HIS A 42 -3.43 -6.54 -0.55
N ASP A 43 -2.95 -5.33 -0.26
CA ASP A 43 -1.63 -4.81 -0.62
C ASP A 43 -0.76 -4.52 0.63
N TYR A 44 -1.31 -4.72 1.83
CA TYR A 44 -0.67 -4.36 3.09
C TYR A 44 -1.04 -5.27 4.26
N ALA A 45 -0.10 -5.44 5.19
CA ALA A 45 -0.38 -5.92 6.54
C ALA A 45 0.58 -5.29 7.55
N LEU A 46 0.11 -5.10 8.78
CA LEU A 46 0.88 -4.60 9.91
C LEU A 46 0.84 -5.59 11.07
N LEU A 47 2.01 -6.06 11.49
CA LEU A 47 2.18 -6.77 12.75
C LEU A 47 2.56 -5.76 13.85
N GLU A 48 1.73 -5.64 14.88
CA GLU A 48 2.05 -4.84 16.07
C GLU A 48 2.45 -5.75 17.23
N TYR A 49 3.54 -5.38 17.92
CA TYR A 49 3.97 -5.98 19.18
C TYR A 49 4.07 -4.92 20.28
N ASP A 50 3.32 -5.08 21.38
CA ASP A 50 3.43 -4.22 22.57
C ASP A 50 3.37 -5.05 23.86
N LYS A 51 4.51 -5.12 24.59
CA LYS A 51 4.63 -5.72 25.93
C LYS A 51 4.05 -7.15 26.04
N GLY A 52 4.37 -8.02 25.08
CA GLY A 52 3.86 -9.40 25.05
C GLY A 52 2.50 -9.57 24.37
N ARG A 53 2.02 -8.54 23.67
CA ARG A 53 0.81 -8.61 22.84
C ARG A 53 1.21 -8.56 21.39
N VAL A 54 0.59 -9.40 20.57
CA VAL A 54 0.76 -9.40 19.11
C VAL A 54 -0.61 -9.19 18.46
N SER A 55 -0.68 -8.37 17.42
CA SER A 55 -1.90 -8.19 16.62
C SER A 55 -1.56 -7.89 15.16
N MET A 56 -2.51 -8.22 14.26
CA MET A 56 -2.43 -7.92 12.84
C MET A 56 -3.47 -6.85 12.44
N ALA A 57 -3.09 -5.94 11.55
CA ALA A 57 -3.98 -4.95 10.93
C ALA A 57 -3.74 -4.83 9.42
N ASP A 58 -4.71 -4.27 8.69
CA ASP A 58 -4.69 -4.01 7.23
C ASP A 58 -5.12 -2.54 6.97
N HIS A 59 -4.90 -2.02 5.77
CA HIS A 59 -5.28 -0.67 5.33
C HIS A 59 -6.79 -0.39 5.43
N ASP A 60 -7.63 -1.44 5.39
CA ASP A 60 -9.06 -1.31 5.66
C ASP A 60 -9.34 -1.36 7.16
N LEU A 61 -9.47 -0.15 7.71
CA LEU A 61 -10.06 0.20 9.00
C LEU A 61 -9.15 -0.08 10.21
N ASP A 62 -9.28 0.79 11.21
CA ASP A 62 -8.94 0.59 12.62
C ASP A 62 -9.66 -0.65 13.24
N LEU A 63 -9.64 -1.79 12.54
CA LEU A 63 -10.10 -3.08 12.98
C LEU A 63 -8.96 -3.71 13.77
N LEU A 64 -8.80 -3.23 15.00
CA LEU A 64 -8.19 -4.03 16.04
C LEU A 64 -8.99 -5.33 16.13
N MET A 65 -8.41 -6.44 15.69
CA MET A 65 -8.90 -7.76 16.05
C MET A 65 -9.10 -7.83 17.58
N PRO A 66 -10.11 -8.55 18.09
CA PRO A 66 -10.35 -8.63 19.52
C PRO A 66 -9.07 -9.03 20.25
N ILE A 67 -8.56 -8.10 21.05
CA ILE A 67 -7.28 -8.21 21.74
C ILE A 67 -7.36 -9.36 22.74
N ASP A 68 -6.62 -10.44 22.49
CA ASP A 68 -6.43 -11.47 23.50
C ASP A 68 -5.45 -10.95 24.58
N ARG A 69 -5.76 -11.22 25.85
CA ARG A 69 -5.01 -10.62 26.97
C ARG A 69 -3.72 -11.40 27.20
N GLY A 70 -2.68 -11.07 26.44
CA GLY A 70 -1.33 -11.63 26.63
C GLY A 70 -0.70 -11.26 27.98
N THR A 71 0.11 -12.17 28.51
CA THR A 71 0.96 -11.96 29.70
C THR A 71 2.12 -11.00 29.43
N PRO A 72 2.57 -10.18 30.39
CA PRO A 72 3.69 -9.27 30.20
C PRO A 72 4.97 -10.04 29.86
N GLY A 73 5.51 -9.80 28.66
CA GLY A 73 6.81 -10.33 28.20
C GLY A 73 7.99 -9.42 28.55
N GLU A 74 9.20 -9.97 28.56
CA GLU A 74 10.42 -9.16 28.65
C GLU A 74 10.53 -8.21 27.45
N PRO A 75 11.02 -6.97 27.63
CA PRO A 75 11.11 -6.02 26.54
C PRO A 75 12.21 -6.44 25.56
N LEU A 76 11.84 -6.55 24.28
CA LEU A 76 12.74 -6.80 23.15
C LEU A 76 13.75 -5.66 22.97
N THR A 77 14.92 -5.96 22.44
CA THR A 77 15.85 -4.93 21.92
C THR A 77 15.67 -4.79 20.42
N GLU A 78 15.99 -3.61 19.88
CA GLU A 78 15.98 -3.37 18.43
C GLU A 78 16.83 -4.41 17.66
N GLU A 79 18.02 -4.75 18.16
CA GLU A 79 18.92 -5.75 17.57
C GLU A 79 18.25 -7.13 17.45
N HIS A 80 17.57 -7.60 18.50
CA HIS A 80 16.84 -8.88 18.44
C HIS A 80 15.72 -8.87 17.40
N VAL A 81 14.98 -7.75 17.30
CA VAL A 81 13.92 -7.63 16.29
C VAL A 81 14.52 -7.74 14.89
N ARG A 82 15.56 -6.95 14.61
CA ARG A 82 16.15 -6.87 13.27
C ARG A 82 16.87 -8.14 12.84
N GLU A 83 17.60 -8.78 13.74
CA GLU A 83 18.48 -9.89 13.39
C GLU A 83 17.80 -11.27 13.48
N HIS A 84 16.77 -11.42 14.32
CA HIS A 84 16.15 -12.71 14.59
C HIS A 84 14.68 -12.75 14.20
N ILE A 85 13.91 -11.71 14.54
CA ILE A 85 12.46 -11.72 14.30
C ILE A 85 12.15 -11.41 12.84
N VAL A 86 12.73 -10.35 12.28
CA VAL A 86 12.46 -9.92 10.91
C VAL A 86 12.75 -11.01 9.87
N PRO A 87 13.93 -11.67 9.87
CA PRO A 87 14.22 -12.71 8.88
C PRO A 87 13.24 -13.88 8.96
N GLU A 88 12.94 -14.36 10.17
CA GLU A 88 12.02 -15.46 10.41
C GLU A 88 10.60 -15.15 9.95
N LEU A 89 10.09 -13.97 10.29
CA LEU A 89 8.76 -13.53 9.88
C LEU A 89 8.68 -13.25 8.38
N SER A 90 9.74 -12.68 7.79
CA SER A 90 9.83 -12.46 6.35
C SER A 90 9.74 -13.79 5.58
N THR A 91 10.54 -14.78 5.96
CA THR A 91 10.50 -16.11 5.33
C THR A 91 9.16 -16.79 5.52
N TYR A 92 8.59 -16.72 6.73
CA TYR A 92 7.30 -17.33 7.02
C TYR A 92 6.16 -16.68 6.21
N MET A 93 6.11 -15.34 6.19
CA MET A 93 5.13 -14.58 5.42
C MET A 93 5.25 -14.88 3.92
N GLN A 94 6.48 -14.91 3.38
CA GLN A 94 6.71 -15.25 1.97
C GLN A 94 6.11 -16.62 1.61
N HIS A 95 6.39 -17.65 2.42
CA HIS A 95 5.82 -18.98 2.20
C HIS A 95 4.29 -18.96 2.22
N LYS A 96 3.68 -18.20 3.13
CA LYS A 96 2.23 -18.08 3.20
C LYS A 96 1.65 -17.39 1.97
N LEU A 97 2.29 -16.31 1.49
CA LEU A 97 1.86 -15.62 0.27
C LEU A 97 1.94 -16.54 -0.96
N ASP A 98 2.95 -17.39 -1.05
CA ASP A 98 3.12 -18.34 -2.15
C ASP A 98 2.03 -19.45 -2.18
N GLU A 99 1.47 -19.79 -1.02
CA GLU A 99 0.37 -20.77 -0.89
C GLU A 99 -1.01 -20.16 -1.14
N MET A 100 -1.13 -18.84 -1.12
CA MET A 100 -2.42 -18.16 -1.21
C MET A 100 -3.02 -18.12 -2.62
N PRO A 101 -4.36 -18.16 -2.74
CA PRO A 101 -5.04 -17.79 -3.96
C PRO A 101 -4.55 -16.44 -4.50
N SER A 102 -4.17 -16.42 -5.77
CA SER A 102 -3.58 -15.23 -6.40
C SER A 102 -4.52 -14.02 -6.45
N SER A 103 -5.83 -14.20 -6.29
CA SER A 103 -6.82 -13.11 -6.27
C SER A 103 -6.92 -12.37 -4.93
N LEU A 104 -6.34 -12.89 -3.84
CA LEU A 104 -6.39 -12.24 -2.52
C LEU A 104 -5.38 -11.11 -2.40
N ILE A 105 -4.15 -11.38 -2.81
CA ILE A 105 -3.03 -10.44 -2.71
C ILE A 105 -2.90 -9.66 -4.02
N ASP A 106 -2.72 -8.35 -3.94
CA ASP A 106 -2.44 -7.52 -5.12
C ASP A 106 -1.09 -7.90 -5.77
N TYR A 107 -0.71 -7.22 -6.85
CA TYR A 107 0.57 -7.46 -7.50
C TYR A 107 1.75 -7.09 -6.59
N GLN A 108 1.57 -6.13 -5.69
CA GLN A 108 2.53 -5.74 -4.67
C GLN A 108 1.89 -5.87 -3.29
N PHE A 109 2.68 -6.36 -2.33
CA PHE A 109 2.26 -6.49 -0.95
C PHE A 109 3.39 -6.07 0.00
N THR A 110 3.04 -5.30 1.03
CA THR A 110 3.99 -4.83 2.04
C THR A 110 3.58 -5.32 3.42
N PHE A 111 4.46 -6.06 4.07
CA PHE A 111 4.29 -6.48 5.46
C PHE A 111 5.20 -5.65 6.37
N ASN A 112 4.59 -4.80 7.19
CA ASN A 112 5.28 -3.94 8.14
C ASN A 112 5.17 -4.48 9.57
N GLY A 113 6.13 -4.08 10.39
CA GLY A 113 6.16 -4.38 11.81
C GLY A 113 6.29 -3.12 12.65
N LYS A 114 5.53 -3.06 13.74
CA LYS A 114 5.62 -2.03 14.78
C LYS A 114 5.86 -2.70 16.13
N PHE A 115 7.07 -2.57 16.64
CA PHE A 115 7.53 -3.25 17.84
C PHE A 115 7.83 -2.23 18.95
N ARG A 116 7.21 -2.40 20.12
CA ARG A 116 7.65 -1.71 21.34
C ARG A 116 8.90 -2.42 21.87
N VAL A 117 10.05 -1.81 21.64
CA VAL A 117 11.37 -2.27 22.13
C VAL A 117 11.83 -1.43 23.34
N ARG A 118 12.93 -1.83 23.99
CA ARG A 118 13.52 -1.08 25.12
C ARG A 118 13.89 0.34 24.72
N GLU A 119 14.34 0.51 23.49
CA GLU A 119 14.81 1.76 22.90
C GLU A 119 13.68 2.69 22.48
N GLY A 120 12.43 2.21 22.43
CA GLY A 120 11.26 2.98 22.00
C GLY A 120 10.36 2.21 21.05
N ASP A 121 9.66 2.94 20.17
CA ASP A 121 8.86 2.35 19.11
C ASP A 121 9.72 2.13 17.86
N LEU A 122 9.78 0.88 17.42
CA LEU A 122 10.51 0.46 16.22
C LEU A 122 9.51 0.11 15.13
N ASN A 123 9.43 0.96 14.11
CA ASN A 123 8.66 0.71 12.89
C ASN A 123 9.60 0.32 11.76
N LEU A 124 9.34 -0.80 11.09
CA LEU A 124 10.16 -1.28 9.97
C LEU A 124 9.34 -2.09 8.97
N CYS A 125 9.85 -2.18 7.74
CA CYS A 125 9.34 -3.11 6.74
C CYS A 125 9.94 -4.49 6.99
N ILE A 126 9.10 -5.52 7.15
CA ILE A 126 9.51 -6.91 7.33
C ILE A 126 9.70 -7.58 5.97
N LEU A 127 8.73 -7.43 5.06
CA LEU A 127 8.75 -8.02 3.73
C LEU A 127 8.10 -7.09 2.71
N THR A 128 8.75 -6.94 1.55
CA THR A 128 8.13 -6.40 0.33
C THR A 128 8.06 -7.52 -0.68
N TYR A 129 6.84 -7.85 -1.11
CA TYR A 129 6.56 -8.88 -2.10
C TYR A 129 6.01 -8.24 -3.38
N ALA A 130 6.44 -8.75 -4.53
CA ALA A 130 5.92 -8.36 -5.82
C ALA A 130 5.78 -9.58 -6.75
N ASP A 131 4.58 -9.77 -7.30
CA ASP A 131 4.30 -10.74 -8.34
C ASP A 131 4.46 -10.07 -9.71
N GLU A 132 5.61 -10.31 -10.35
CA GLU A 132 5.94 -9.75 -11.66
C GLU A 132 4.98 -10.22 -12.77
N THR A 133 4.37 -11.40 -12.62
CA THR A 133 3.37 -11.89 -13.59
C THR A 133 2.09 -11.08 -13.49
N LYS A 134 1.59 -10.86 -12.27
CA LYS A 134 0.42 -9.99 -12.04
C LYS A 134 0.72 -8.55 -12.43
N LYS A 135 1.90 -8.04 -12.10
CA LYS A 135 2.33 -6.69 -12.48
C LYS A 135 2.22 -6.47 -13.98
N LYS A 136 2.76 -7.40 -14.78
CA LYS A 136 2.64 -7.35 -16.25
C LYS A 136 1.18 -7.41 -16.69
N GLN A 137 0.40 -8.35 -16.13
CA GLN A 137 -1.02 -8.48 -16.46
C GLN A 137 -1.81 -7.21 -16.15
N LEU A 138 -1.57 -6.59 -14.99
CA LEU A 138 -2.24 -5.37 -14.58
C LEU A 138 -1.90 -4.20 -15.50
N ARG A 139 -0.63 -4.05 -15.89
CA ARG A 139 -0.21 -3.04 -16.88
C ARG A 139 -0.93 -3.21 -18.22
N GLU A 140 -1.04 -4.44 -18.72
CA GLU A 140 -1.78 -4.73 -19.95
C GLU A 140 -3.28 -4.39 -19.83
N ARG A 141 -3.91 -4.71 -18.69
CA ARG A 141 -5.31 -4.37 -18.41
C ARG A 141 -5.53 -2.86 -18.30
N ILE A 142 -4.60 -2.13 -17.69
CA ILE A 142 -4.64 -0.66 -17.61
C ILE A 142 -4.52 -0.05 -19.01
N ALA A 143 -3.53 -0.47 -19.80
CA ALA A 143 -3.36 0.02 -21.17
C ALA A 143 -4.61 -0.24 -22.03
N THR A 144 -5.17 -1.45 -21.93
CA THR A 144 -6.41 -1.82 -22.63
C THR A 144 -7.60 -0.98 -22.16
N TYR A 145 -7.71 -0.71 -20.86
CA TYR A 145 -8.77 0.14 -20.30
C TYR A 145 -8.66 1.56 -20.82
N ILE A 146 -7.47 2.17 -20.77
CA ILE A 146 -7.25 3.54 -21.25
C ILE A 146 -7.61 3.65 -22.73
N ALA A 147 -7.07 2.78 -23.59
CA ALA A 147 -7.34 2.81 -25.02
C ALA A 147 -8.84 2.64 -25.35
N ASN A 148 -9.50 1.64 -24.75
CA ASN A 148 -10.87 1.28 -25.14
C ASN A 148 -11.96 2.07 -24.41
N LYS A 149 -11.75 2.41 -23.13
CA LYS A 149 -12.77 3.06 -22.28
C LYS A 149 -12.57 4.56 -22.14
N LEU A 150 -11.33 5.04 -22.18
CA LEU A 150 -11.05 6.47 -22.06
C LEU A 150 -10.89 7.10 -23.44
N GLU A 151 -9.91 6.67 -24.23
CA GLU A 151 -9.58 7.30 -25.51
C GLU A 151 -10.69 7.08 -26.55
N ALA A 152 -11.02 5.83 -26.85
CA ALA A 152 -12.08 5.48 -27.80
C ALA A 152 -13.50 5.57 -27.21
N GLY A 153 -13.62 5.62 -25.88
CA GLY A 153 -14.90 5.63 -25.18
C GLY A 153 -15.63 6.98 -25.26
N THR A 154 -16.96 6.93 -25.16
CA THR A 154 -17.83 8.13 -25.11
C THR A 154 -18.78 8.13 -23.91
N TYR A 155 -18.79 7.04 -23.14
CA TYR A 155 -19.66 6.87 -21.98
C TYR A 155 -18.94 7.20 -20.68
N PRO A 156 -19.67 7.65 -19.65
CA PRO A 156 -19.13 7.81 -18.30
C PRO A 156 -18.50 6.51 -17.78
N THR A 157 -17.40 6.64 -17.04
CA THR A 157 -16.74 5.53 -16.36
C THR A 157 -17.45 5.20 -15.05
N LYS A 158 -17.19 4.03 -14.46
CA LYS A 158 -17.71 3.72 -13.11
C LYS A 158 -16.80 4.32 -12.03
N PRO A 159 -17.34 4.77 -10.87
CA PRO A 159 -16.52 5.31 -9.78
C PRO A 159 -15.43 4.33 -9.31
N LEU A 160 -15.75 3.04 -9.20
CA LEU A 160 -14.79 1.99 -8.85
C LEU A 160 -13.63 1.89 -9.85
N GLU A 161 -13.88 2.09 -11.14
CA GLU A 161 -12.82 2.05 -12.15
C GLU A 161 -11.89 3.27 -12.00
N THR A 162 -12.44 4.45 -11.72
CA THR A 162 -11.64 5.65 -11.42
C THR A 162 -10.83 5.50 -10.15
N PHE A 163 -11.41 4.90 -9.11
CA PHE A 163 -10.70 4.60 -7.86
C PHE A 163 -9.41 3.80 -8.14
N PHE A 164 -9.51 2.67 -8.85
CA PHE A 164 -8.33 1.86 -9.17
C PHE A 164 -7.39 2.56 -10.15
N LEU A 165 -7.91 3.11 -11.26
CA LEU A 165 -7.07 3.73 -12.28
C LEU A 165 -6.22 4.86 -11.70
N SER A 166 -6.82 5.73 -10.89
CA SER A 166 -6.12 6.88 -10.32
C SER A 166 -4.96 6.50 -9.41
N ARG A 167 -5.05 5.36 -8.71
CA ARG A 167 -3.94 4.79 -7.93
C ARG A 167 -2.87 4.21 -8.84
N HIS A 168 -3.28 3.43 -9.85
CA HIS A 168 -2.36 2.69 -10.71
C HIS A 168 -1.50 3.57 -11.61
N ILE A 169 -2.04 4.66 -12.16
CA ILE A 169 -1.25 5.56 -13.02
C ILE A 169 -0.22 6.39 -12.24
N LEU A 170 -0.36 6.46 -10.91
CA LEU A 170 0.57 7.12 -9.98
C LEU A 170 1.53 6.13 -9.31
N ASP A 171 1.37 4.83 -9.57
CA ASP A 171 2.15 3.77 -8.96
C ASP A 171 3.50 3.61 -9.69
N GLU A 172 4.58 4.00 -9.01
CA GLU A 172 5.96 3.92 -9.51
C GLU A 172 6.44 2.48 -9.68
N GLY A 173 5.80 1.51 -9.02
CA GLY A 173 6.01 0.08 -9.26
C GLY A 173 5.45 -0.36 -10.61
N LEU A 174 4.31 0.18 -11.04
CA LEU A 174 3.69 -0.12 -12.35
C LEU A 174 4.28 0.72 -13.49
N PHE A 175 4.51 2.00 -13.25
CA PHE A 175 4.99 2.97 -14.23
C PHE A 175 6.10 3.85 -13.62
N PRO A 176 7.34 3.32 -13.47
CA PRO A 176 8.44 4.05 -12.83
C PRO A 176 8.82 5.35 -13.57
N ASP A 177 8.65 5.36 -14.88
CA ASP A 177 9.01 6.47 -15.76
C ASP A 177 7.76 7.13 -16.38
N ALA A 178 6.64 7.15 -15.64
CA ALA A 178 5.40 7.75 -16.13
C ALA A 178 5.59 9.24 -16.41
N ASP A 179 5.24 9.67 -17.63
CA ASP A 179 5.21 11.08 -18.00
C ASP A 179 4.08 11.81 -17.22
N PRO A 180 4.39 12.86 -16.44
CA PRO A 180 3.38 13.68 -15.77
C PRO A 180 2.29 14.18 -16.72
N ALA A 181 2.63 14.55 -17.95
CA ALA A 181 1.66 15.02 -18.93
C ALA A 181 0.69 13.92 -19.35
N TRP A 182 1.17 12.67 -19.49
CA TRP A 182 0.32 11.51 -19.74
C TRP A 182 -0.64 11.24 -18.58
N ILE A 183 -0.16 11.29 -17.34
CA ILE A 183 -0.99 11.12 -16.13
C ILE A 183 -2.11 12.17 -16.12
N ILE A 184 -1.76 13.45 -16.33
CA ILE A 184 -2.72 14.56 -16.37
C ILE A 184 -3.75 14.32 -17.47
N ALA A 185 -3.32 13.94 -18.69
CA ALA A 185 -4.24 13.67 -19.80
C ALA A 185 -5.24 12.55 -19.49
N VAL A 186 -4.81 11.47 -18.83
CA VAL A 186 -5.70 10.39 -18.37
C VAL A 186 -6.72 10.91 -17.36
N ILE A 187 -6.28 11.69 -16.37
CA ILE A 187 -7.16 12.28 -15.35
C ILE A 187 -8.18 13.22 -15.98
N GLU A 188 -7.75 14.11 -16.86
CA GLU A 188 -8.63 15.04 -17.58
C GLU A 188 -9.64 14.28 -18.45
N ARG A 189 -9.23 13.20 -19.09
CA ARG A 189 -10.12 12.38 -19.89
C ARG A 189 -11.22 11.72 -19.05
N VAL A 190 -10.88 11.20 -17.87
CA VAL A 190 -11.88 10.71 -16.91
C VAL A 190 -12.85 11.83 -16.53
N GLN A 191 -12.35 13.03 -16.19
CA GLN A 191 -13.23 14.16 -15.84
C GLN A 191 -14.14 14.58 -17.00
N GLN A 192 -13.64 14.58 -18.23
CA GLN A 192 -14.39 14.93 -19.42
C GLN A 192 -15.53 13.94 -19.70
N LEU A 193 -15.25 12.63 -19.66
CA LEU A 193 -16.25 11.58 -19.91
C LEU A 193 -17.36 11.57 -18.85
N ASN A 194 -17.06 11.98 -17.62
CA ASN A 194 -18.03 12.02 -16.54
C ASN A 194 -18.66 13.40 -16.36
N LYS A 195 -18.45 14.35 -17.29
CA LYS A 195 -19.07 15.67 -17.24
C LYS A 195 -20.60 15.52 -17.29
N GLY A 196 -21.27 16.00 -16.23
CA GLY A 196 -22.73 15.87 -16.08
C GLY A 196 -23.21 14.52 -15.56
N ASN A 197 -22.31 13.58 -15.23
CA ASN A 197 -22.66 12.35 -14.53
C ASN A 197 -22.97 12.65 -13.04
N GLN A 198 -23.96 11.97 -12.46
CA GLN A 198 -24.35 12.12 -11.04
C GLN A 198 -23.21 11.80 -10.05
N HIS A 199 -22.25 10.96 -10.45
CA HIS A 199 -21.10 10.56 -9.64
C HIS A 199 -19.86 11.45 -9.86
N LEU A 200 -19.94 12.55 -10.62
CA LEU A 200 -18.78 13.39 -10.93
C LEU A 200 -18.00 13.85 -9.68
N ALA A 201 -18.71 14.16 -8.59
CA ALA A 201 -18.08 14.52 -7.31
C ALA A 201 -17.26 13.36 -6.72
N GLU A 202 -17.77 12.13 -6.82
CA GLU A 202 -17.09 10.92 -6.35
C GLU A 202 -15.83 10.64 -7.18
N HIS A 203 -15.91 10.75 -8.51
CA HIS A 203 -14.74 10.63 -9.38
C HIS A 203 -13.64 11.63 -9.00
N ARG A 204 -14.00 12.91 -8.79
CA ARG A 204 -13.05 13.95 -8.38
C ARG A 204 -12.45 13.67 -7.01
N ALA A 205 -13.26 13.19 -6.06
CA ALA A 205 -12.76 12.84 -4.73
C ALA A 205 -11.69 11.73 -4.80
N TYR A 206 -11.88 10.70 -5.64
CA TYR A 206 -10.87 9.66 -5.83
C TYR A 206 -9.59 10.20 -6.47
N LEU A 207 -9.71 11.01 -7.53
CA LEU A 207 -8.56 11.58 -8.23
C LEU A 207 -7.73 12.50 -7.30
N ILE A 208 -8.40 13.37 -6.55
CA ILE A 208 -7.75 14.26 -5.56
C ILE A 208 -7.06 13.45 -4.47
N LYS A 209 -7.74 12.42 -3.94
CA LYS A 209 -7.18 11.55 -2.90
C LYS A 209 -5.94 10.81 -3.41
N ALA A 210 -5.98 10.27 -4.63
CA ALA A 210 -4.86 9.55 -5.21
C ALA A 210 -3.64 10.47 -5.42
N LEU A 211 -3.85 11.66 -5.99
CA LEU A 211 -2.78 12.66 -6.18
C LEU A 211 -2.18 13.13 -4.86
N ARG A 212 -3.01 13.39 -3.84
CA ARG A 212 -2.54 13.75 -2.50
C ARG A 212 -1.70 12.64 -1.89
N ASN A 213 -2.19 11.40 -1.92
CA ASN A 213 -1.47 10.26 -1.37
C ASN A 213 -0.12 10.08 -2.08
N TRP A 214 -0.09 10.19 -3.42
CA TRP A 214 1.16 10.14 -4.17
C TRP A 214 2.13 11.25 -3.75
N ALA A 215 1.65 12.48 -3.61
CA ALA A 215 2.46 13.61 -3.18
C ALA A 215 3.04 13.40 -1.77
N GLU A 216 2.23 12.88 -0.84
CA GLU A 216 2.62 12.65 0.55
C GLU A 216 3.56 11.45 0.73
N GLN A 217 3.35 10.38 -0.04
CA GLN A 217 4.06 9.11 0.14
C GLN A 217 5.30 8.97 -0.76
N HIS A 218 5.33 9.62 -1.92
CA HIS A 218 6.42 9.47 -2.89
C HIS A 218 7.14 10.78 -3.16
N TRP A 219 6.42 11.86 -3.45
CA TRP A 219 7.05 13.11 -3.85
C TRP A 219 7.70 13.84 -2.66
N LEU A 220 6.96 14.10 -1.58
CA LEU A 220 7.46 14.82 -0.40
C LEU A 220 8.70 14.14 0.21
N PRO A 221 8.73 12.81 0.42
CA PRO A 221 9.90 12.14 1.00
C PRO A 221 11.17 12.22 0.16
N ARG A 222 11.09 12.57 -1.15
CA ARG A 222 12.30 12.81 -1.97
C ARG A 222 13.01 14.09 -1.55
N TYR A 223 12.25 15.13 -1.20
CA TYR A 223 12.76 16.48 -0.98
C TYR A 223 12.79 16.90 0.50
N PHE A 224 11.99 16.25 1.34
CA PHE A 224 11.82 16.64 2.74
C PHE A 224 11.97 15.43 3.67
N ASP A 225 12.58 15.68 4.82
CA ASP A 225 12.53 14.80 5.98
C ASP A 225 11.29 15.16 6.80
N ASN A 226 10.49 14.16 7.20
CA ASN A 226 9.46 14.37 8.20
C ASN A 226 10.12 14.34 9.58
N ILE A 227 10.24 15.51 10.21
CA ILE A 227 10.75 15.71 11.57
C ILE A 227 9.64 15.80 12.62
N GLY A 228 8.37 15.76 12.17
CA GLY A 228 7.20 15.78 13.03
C GLY A 228 6.78 14.38 13.49
N THR A 229 5.55 14.28 14.01
CA THR A 229 4.94 12.99 14.37
C THR A 229 4.09 12.47 13.22
N GLN A 230 3.71 11.19 13.26
CA GLN A 230 2.74 10.62 12.31
C GLN A 230 1.40 11.37 12.27
N TRP A 231 1.02 12.05 13.35
CA TRP A 231 -0.25 12.79 13.48
C TRP A 231 -0.11 14.29 13.19
N GLN A 232 1.11 14.80 13.27
CA GLN A 232 1.46 16.19 13.02
C GLN A 232 2.77 16.20 12.23
N PRO A 233 2.70 15.91 10.92
CA PRO A 233 3.89 15.89 10.09
C PRO A 233 4.48 17.30 10.00
N GLU A 234 5.79 17.39 10.18
CA GLU A 234 6.55 18.62 10.04
C GLU A 234 7.69 18.33 9.07
N TYR A 235 7.77 19.09 7.98
CA TYR A 235 8.69 18.79 6.89
C TYR A 235 9.87 19.74 6.91
N LYS A 236 11.08 19.18 7.00
CA LYS A 236 12.33 19.92 6.86
C LYS A 236 12.99 19.54 5.54
N LYS A 237 13.38 20.55 4.76
CA LYS A 237 14.08 20.33 3.49
C LYS A 237 15.40 19.58 3.74
N LYS A 238 15.67 18.54 2.95
CA LYS A 238 16.94 17.81 2.96
C LYS A 238 18.09 18.72 2.50
N PHE A 239 19.28 18.57 3.10
CA PHE A 239 20.41 19.46 2.86
C PHE A 239 21.12 19.21 1.51
N ASP A 240 21.18 17.97 1.03
CA ASP A 240 21.89 17.58 -0.20
C ASP A 240 20.93 17.08 -1.30
N ILE A 241 19.97 17.91 -1.70
CA ILE A 241 19.06 17.55 -2.80
C ILE A 241 19.61 18.05 -4.11
N HIS A 242 19.96 17.13 -5.00
CA HIS A 242 20.02 17.43 -6.43
C HIS A 242 18.58 17.59 -6.93
N MET A 243 18.17 18.83 -7.20
CA MET A 243 16.88 19.07 -7.86
C MET A 243 16.93 18.40 -9.24
N GLU A 244 16.04 17.43 -9.45
CA GLU A 244 15.77 16.92 -10.79
C GLU A 244 15.32 18.08 -11.69
N ASN A 245 15.66 18.01 -12.97
CA ASN A 245 15.45 19.12 -13.89
C ASN A 245 13.95 19.48 -13.94
N THR A 246 13.59 20.67 -13.43
CA THR A 246 12.20 21.08 -13.16
C THR A 246 11.38 21.39 -14.42
N GLU A 247 11.98 21.31 -15.61
CA GLU A 247 11.31 21.58 -16.89
C GLU A 247 10.50 20.39 -17.42
N GLN A 248 10.74 19.16 -16.92
CA GLN A 248 10.04 17.92 -17.32
C GLN A 248 9.99 16.92 -16.15
N GLY A 249 9.48 17.37 -15.00
CA GLY A 249 9.54 16.61 -13.74
C GLY A 249 8.19 16.46 -13.05
N PRO A 250 8.15 15.71 -11.93
CA PRO A 250 6.91 15.43 -11.17
C PRO A 250 6.28 16.69 -10.55
N ILE A 251 6.92 17.86 -10.66
CA ILE A 251 6.39 19.15 -10.19
C ILE A 251 5.12 19.58 -10.93
N GLU A 252 4.99 19.26 -12.22
CA GLU A 252 3.76 19.58 -12.99
C GLU A 252 2.55 18.86 -12.41
N LEU A 253 2.74 17.59 -12.03
CA LEU A 253 1.70 16.78 -11.40
C LEU A 253 1.33 17.32 -10.01
N LEU A 254 2.30 17.84 -9.27
CA LEU A 254 2.05 18.50 -7.98
C LEU A 254 1.26 19.81 -8.15
N ILE A 255 1.62 20.63 -9.15
CA ILE A 255 0.91 21.88 -9.45
C ILE A 255 -0.53 21.57 -9.89
N TYR A 256 -0.73 20.52 -10.69
CA TYR A 256 -2.06 20.07 -11.09
C TYR A 256 -2.93 19.62 -9.90
N ALA A 257 -2.30 19.05 -8.87
CA ALA A 257 -2.99 18.56 -7.68
C ALA A 257 -3.36 19.65 -6.65
N ALA A 258 -2.80 20.86 -6.77
CA ALA A 258 -2.94 21.98 -5.83
C ALA A 258 -4.17 22.86 -6.12
#